data_AF-A0A3B4XGC1-F1
#
_entry.id   AF-A0A3B4XGC1-F1
#
_cell.length_a   1.000
_cell.length_b   1.000
_cell.length_c   1.000
_cell.angle_alpha   90.00
_cell.angle_beta   90.00
_cell.angle_gamma   90.00
#
_symmetry.space_group_name_H-M   'P 1'
#
loop_
_entity.id
_entity.type
_entity.pdbx_description
1 polymer ?
#
loop_
_entity_poly.entity_id
_entity_poly.type
_entity_poly.pdbx_seq_one_letter_code
_entity_poly.pdbx_strand_id
1 'polypeptide(L)'
;AAVQTDSSVLTRVKSQLYHTGVLSQCVRALSLDPIRLRGNWTGAANIVRPLSSCCVGVDPGKHSKAFHRLFLPSVIDSLLSLASQLMRRVEVRRDVPSSSLFRKVMDSVSWLLRAHTQLTTQGQSSHSYDDSVLLLLNEAVGQLAVSSDSVVGRASVRLILLMANQLQLRLDNLLDKDWRGQGFDQEVDQLIALIQSDRVGWRKVSTEHVRAACVIQAAWRSYQTRRRVKSLSRAVSTLQRRYRYLTELQSVCVRRQQARRAFHQKQRQLLQLLPPDQVQSYLQECERRAAVVIQSFWRGFRERRRYNNTHRHTLRHTRSQQQAARTLQRAVRHFLQERRAAKAPPVAPFWIGQKGLTDSRRAELKAQLEDYIAAHPSSHVSPEECQRLHEEVQLLLLSALQRGEQRRREEQRMEALLAHTHTQLELLRDAPPLSVVTATDAESFLSLSGPVAARARDAHNARLQTSRLPWWRTLGEPVDVFTPAHLQDLEAELGGLFVGGSAEVSKLTEVDRLNL
;
A
#
# COMPACT_ATOMS: atom_id res chain seq x y z
N ALA A 1 64.75 8.81 -8.08
CA ALA A 1 64.28 8.25 -6.81
C ALA A 1 62.84 8.71 -6.59
N ALA A 2 61.88 7.83 -6.92
CA ALA A 2 60.45 8.10 -6.77
C ALA A 2 60.04 7.77 -5.34
N VAL A 3 59.61 8.78 -4.58
CA VAL A 3 59.01 8.58 -3.25
C VAL A 3 57.66 7.90 -3.47
N GLN A 4 57.61 6.59 -3.22
CA GLN A 4 56.34 5.90 -2.95
C GLN A 4 55.79 6.51 -1.65
N THR A 5 54.80 7.38 -1.76
CA THR A 5 54.09 7.89 -0.58
C THR A 5 53.10 6.82 -0.13
N ASP A 6 53.33 6.29 1.07
CA ASP A 6 52.50 5.26 1.70
C ASP A 6 51.02 5.64 1.69
N SER A 7 50.22 4.97 0.85
CA SER A 7 48.78 5.21 0.72
C SER A 7 48.02 4.98 2.04
N SER A 8 48.54 4.12 2.91
CA SER A 8 48.04 3.83 4.26
C SER A 8 48.29 4.99 5.24
N VAL A 9 49.41 5.71 5.10
CA VAL A 9 49.72 6.88 5.93
C VAL A 9 48.85 8.06 5.50
N LEU A 10 48.65 8.26 4.19
CA LEU A 10 47.80 9.32 3.66
C LEU A 10 46.34 9.16 4.08
N THR A 11 45.80 7.95 4.03
CA THR A 11 44.43 7.64 4.49
C THR A 11 44.28 7.89 5.99
N ARG A 12 45.26 7.49 6.81
CA ARG A 12 45.27 7.75 8.25
C ARG A 12 45.30 9.25 8.59
N VAL A 13 46.09 10.04 7.87
CA VAL A 13 46.14 11.50 8.04
C VAL A 13 44.80 12.15 7.66
N LYS A 14 44.16 11.71 6.57
CA LYS A 14 42.83 12.21 6.16
C LYS A 14 41.76 11.91 7.21
N SER A 15 41.76 10.69 7.77
CA SER A 15 40.83 10.32 8.85
C SER A 15 41.09 11.13 10.13
N GLN A 16 42.35 11.39 10.48
CA GLN A 16 42.68 12.26 11.61
C GLN A 16 42.20 13.71 11.41
N LEU A 17 42.34 14.27 10.21
CA LEU A 17 41.83 15.61 9.89
C LEU A 17 40.30 15.71 9.99
N TYR A 18 39.59 14.63 9.68
CA TYR A 18 38.14 14.54 9.88
C TYR A 18 37.77 14.47 11.37
N HIS A 19 38.39 13.56 12.14
CA HIS A 19 38.06 13.37 13.55
C HIS A 19 38.46 14.53 14.46
N THR A 20 39.52 15.27 14.10
CA THR A 20 39.96 16.48 14.82
C THR A 20 39.07 17.70 14.56
N GLY A 21 38.11 17.60 13.61
CA GLY A 21 37.20 18.69 13.27
C GLY A 21 37.82 19.79 12.40
N VAL A 22 39.08 19.65 11.97
CA VAL A 22 39.78 20.60 11.09
C VAL A 22 39.01 20.78 9.78
N LEU A 23 38.52 19.68 9.19
CA LEU A 23 37.72 19.76 7.96
C LEU A 23 36.39 20.48 8.17
N SER A 24 35.75 20.33 9.34
CA SER A 24 34.52 21.06 9.69
C SER A 24 34.79 22.56 9.86
N GLN A 25 35.93 22.94 10.43
CA GLN A 25 36.37 24.33 10.51
C GLN A 25 36.65 24.92 9.12
N CYS A 26 37.24 24.15 8.19
CA CYS A 26 37.41 24.56 6.80
C CYS A 26 36.05 24.82 6.11
N VAL A 27 35.07 23.92 6.24
CA VAL A 27 33.71 24.14 5.71
C VAL A 27 33.09 25.39 6.32
N ARG A 28 33.15 25.54 7.64
CA ARG A 28 32.63 26.73 8.33
C ARG A 28 33.32 28.01 7.87
N ALA A 29 34.62 27.98 7.58
CA ALA A 29 35.36 29.13 7.05
C ALA A 29 34.92 29.51 5.63
N LEU A 30 34.54 28.54 4.81
CA LEU A 30 34.00 28.75 3.46
C LEU A 30 32.54 29.21 3.47
N SER A 31 31.77 28.89 4.51
CA SER A 31 30.38 29.31 4.70
C SER A 31 30.18 30.69 5.34
N LEU A 32 31.25 31.42 5.71
CA LEU A 32 31.15 32.74 6.34
C LEU A 32 30.77 33.84 5.33
N ASP A 33 30.05 34.86 5.80
CA ASP A 33 29.65 36.02 5.01
C ASP A 33 30.84 36.72 4.33
N PRO A 34 30.65 37.26 3.10
CA PRO A 34 31.69 37.89 2.30
C PRO A 34 32.36 39.10 2.98
N ILE A 35 31.69 39.72 3.95
CA ILE A 35 32.20 40.83 4.76
C ILE A 35 33.27 40.33 5.76
N ARG A 36 33.13 39.10 6.26
CA ARG A 36 34.06 38.49 7.23
C ARG A 36 35.29 37.88 6.58
N LEU A 37 35.20 37.48 5.31
CA LEU A 37 36.33 36.96 4.52
C LEU A 37 37.39 38.01 4.16
N ARG A 38 37.16 39.30 4.49
CA ARG A 38 38.11 40.42 4.32
C ARG A 38 38.76 40.54 2.93
N GLY A 39 38.16 39.94 1.89
CA GLY A 39 38.71 39.92 0.53
C GLY A 39 39.70 38.80 0.21
N ASN A 40 39.96 37.84 1.10
CA ASN A 40 40.92 36.74 0.89
C ASN A 40 40.34 35.56 0.10
N TRP A 41 39.81 35.83 -1.10
CA TRP A 41 39.20 34.85 -2.00
C TRP A 41 40.20 33.82 -2.55
N THR A 42 41.45 34.25 -2.73
CA THR A 42 42.56 33.36 -3.10
C THR A 42 42.84 32.34 -2.00
N GLY A 43 42.80 32.75 -0.74
CA GLY A 43 42.92 31.88 0.42
C GLY A 43 41.76 30.88 0.49
N ALA A 44 40.53 31.35 0.35
CA ALA A 44 39.34 30.50 0.36
C ALA A 44 39.37 29.46 -0.78
N ALA A 45 39.67 29.86 -2.01
CA ALA A 45 39.81 28.95 -3.15
C ALA A 45 40.98 27.96 -3.02
N ASN A 46 42.05 28.32 -2.31
CA ASN A 46 43.17 27.42 -2.03
C ASN A 46 42.82 26.36 -0.97
N ILE A 47 41.85 26.61 -0.09
CA ILE A 47 41.35 25.64 0.90
C ILE A 47 40.45 24.58 0.23
N VAL A 48 39.76 24.94 -0.85
CA VAL A 48 38.80 24.07 -1.56
C VAL A 48 39.44 22.77 -2.07
N ARG A 49 40.65 22.82 -2.64
CA ARG A 49 41.31 21.65 -3.22
C ARG A 49 41.83 20.65 -2.15
N PRO A 50 42.51 21.08 -1.07
CA PRO A 50 42.81 20.21 0.06
C PRO A 50 41.56 19.66 0.73
N LEU A 51 40.51 20.49 0.91
CA LEU A 51 39.25 20.06 1.51
C LEU A 51 38.58 18.98 0.66
N SER A 52 38.44 19.20 -0.65
CA SER A 52 37.90 18.18 -1.55
C SER A 52 38.76 16.92 -1.49
N SER A 53 40.09 17.04 -1.63
CA SER A 53 41.06 15.94 -1.55
C SER A 53 40.94 15.08 -0.30
N CYS A 54 40.70 15.75 0.84
CA CYS A 54 40.49 15.11 2.12
C CYS A 54 39.11 14.48 2.26
N CYS A 55 38.14 14.74 1.38
CA CYS A 55 36.83 14.09 1.37
C CYS A 55 36.79 12.82 0.50
N VAL A 56 37.88 12.46 -0.18
CA VAL A 56 37.97 11.28 -1.06
C VAL A 56 39.02 10.31 -0.52
N GLY A 57 38.61 9.07 -0.29
CA GLY A 57 39.46 8.03 0.30
C GLY A 57 39.68 8.18 1.80
N VAL A 58 38.74 8.77 2.54
CA VAL A 58 38.73 8.78 4.01
C VAL A 58 38.15 7.47 4.50
N ASP A 59 38.70 6.91 5.57
CA ASP A 59 38.02 5.90 6.36
C ASP A 59 37.43 6.57 7.63
N PRO A 60 36.14 6.95 7.62
CA PRO A 60 35.48 7.61 8.75
C PRO A 60 35.08 6.62 9.87
N GLY A 61 35.33 5.32 9.70
CA GLY A 61 35.01 4.28 10.68
C GLY A 61 33.54 4.35 11.17
N LYS A 62 33.36 4.49 12.49
CA LYS A 62 32.04 4.58 13.15
C LYS A 62 31.19 5.78 12.71
N HIS A 63 31.79 6.81 12.12
CA HIS A 63 31.12 8.03 11.69
C HIS A 63 30.76 8.05 10.18
N SER A 64 30.89 6.92 9.48
CA SER A 64 30.59 6.81 8.03
C SER A 64 29.20 7.37 7.66
N LYS A 65 28.16 7.04 8.43
CA LYS A 65 26.80 7.58 8.17
C LYS A 65 26.75 9.11 8.30
N ALA A 66 27.38 9.69 9.31
CA ALA A 66 27.40 11.15 9.52
C ALA A 66 28.26 11.86 8.46
N PHE A 67 29.35 11.23 8.04
CA PHE A 67 30.21 11.72 6.96
C PHE A 67 29.44 11.86 5.64
N HIS A 68 28.78 10.79 5.20
CA HIS A 68 28.03 10.79 3.94
C HIS A 68 26.72 11.60 4.02
N ARG A 69 26.02 11.59 5.18
CA ARG A 69 24.69 12.21 5.33
C ARG A 69 24.65 13.69 5.72
N LEU A 70 25.71 14.21 6.32
CA LEU A 70 25.70 15.57 6.91
C LEU A 70 26.93 16.38 6.51
N PHE A 71 28.11 15.78 6.62
CA PHE A 71 29.35 16.49 6.34
C PHE A 71 29.57 16.73 4.83
N LEU A 72 29.44 15.70 4.01
CA LEU A 72 29.70 15.82 2.58
C LEU A 72 28.74 16.79 1.83
N PRO A 73 27.43 16.85 2.14
CA PRO A 73 26.55 17.92 1.63
C PRO A 73 27.01 19.30 2.02
N SER A 74 27.36 19.49 3.31
CA SER A 74 27.80 20.79 3.79
C SER A 74 29.08 21.29 3.09
N VAL A 75 29.96 20.35 2.70
CA VAL A 75 31.11 20.65 1.85
C VAL A 75 30.63 21.13 0.48
N ILE A 76 29.76 20.38 -0.19
CA ILE A 76 29.23 20.75 -1.51
C ILE A 76 28.53 22.12 -1.47
N ASP A 77 27.64 22.36 -0.50
CA ASP A 77 26.92 23.62 -0.34
C ASP A 77 27.88 24.80 -0.08
N SER A 78 28.94 24.60 0.70
CA SER A 78 29.95 25.63 0.96
C SER A 78 30.78 25.98 -0.28
N LEU A 79 31.13 24.97 -1.10
CA LEU A 79 31.84 25.16 -2.37
C LEU A 79 30.96 25.92 -3.37
N LEU A 80 29.67 25.64 -3.38
CA LEU A 80 28.72 26.30 -4.27
C LEU A 80 28.43 27.74 -3.89
N SER A 81 28.21 27.98 -2.60
CA SER A 81 28.08 29.33 -2.07
C SER A 81 29.30 30.18 -2.45
N LEU A 82 30.51 29.61 -2.32
CA LEU A 82 31.74 30.27 -2.74
C LEU A 82 31.83 30.47 -4.26
N ALA A 83 31.42 29.50 -5.07
CA ALA A 83 31.36 29.63 -6.53
C ALA A 83 30.43 30.78 -6.95
N SER A 84 29.21 30.85 -6.38
CA SER A 84 28.24 31.93 -6.63
C SER A 84 28.74 33.30 -6.16
N GLN A 85 29.50 33.36 -5.07
CA GLN A 85 30.10 34.61 -4.57
C GLN A 85 31.26 35.09 -5.45
N LEU A 86 32.08 34.19 -5.98
CA LEU A 86 33.13 34.52 -6.95
C LEU A 86 32.52 35.03 -8.25
N MET A 87 31.40 34.45 -8.70
CA MET A 87 30.72 34.86 -9.94
C MET A 87 30.08 36.24 -9.85
N ARG A 88 29.37 36.56 -8.77
CA ARG A 88 28.83 37.92 -8.52
C ARG A 88 29.91 39.01 -8.53
N ARG A 89 31.19 38.65 -8.35
CA ARG A 89 32.32 39.57 -8.46
C ARG A 89 32.89 39.68 -9.87
N VAL A 90 32.92 38.60 -10.64
CA VAL A 90 33.33 38.62 -12.06
C VAL A 90 32.48 39.61 -12.86
N GLU A 91 31.19 39.70 -12.54
CA GLU A 91 30.25 40.66 -13.17
C GLU A 91 30.46 42.12 -12.72
N VAL A 92 30.91 42.35 -11.48
CA VAL A 92 30.93 43.69 -10.85
C VAL A 92 32.33 44.35 -10.84
N ARG A 93 33.43 43.58 -10.79
CA ARG A 93 34.81 44.11 -10.80
C ARG A 93 35.73 43.22 -11.65
N ARG A 94 36.24 43.77 -12.76
CA ARG A 94 37.08 43.08 -13.76
C ARG A 94 38.55 42.85 -13.35
N ASP A 95 38.97 43.24 -12.14
CA ASP A 95 40.39 43.43 -11.82
C ASP A 95 41.08 42.31 -11.00
N VAL A 96 40.47 41.11 -10.87
CA VAL A 96 41.04 39.98 -10.07
C VAL A 96 40.90 38.67 -10.87
N PRO A 97 41.80 37.67 -10.74
CA PRO A 97 41.72 36.38 -11.46
C PRO A 97 40.58 35.47 -10.95
N SER A 98 39.39 36.02 -10.78
CA SER A 98 38.17 35.40 -10.27
C SER A 98 37.73 34.20 -11.12
N SER A 99 37.90 34.24 -12.45
CA SER A 99 37.61 33.12 -13.36
C SER A 99 38.51 31.90 -13.10
N SER A 100 39.78 32.13 -12.75
CA SER A 100 40.72 31.05 -12.42
C SER A 100 40.42 30.41 -11.06
N LEU A 101 39.91 31.20 -10.10
CA LEU A 101 39.48 30.73 -8.78
C LEU A 101 38.16 29.96 -8.91
N PHE A 102 37.21 30.46 -9.69
CA PHE A 102 35.97 29.77 -10.01
C PHE A 102 36.24 28.40 -10.65
N ARG A 103 37.10 28.35 -11.66
CA ARG A 103 37.52 27.08 -12.28
C ARG A 103 38.08 26.09 -11.26
N LYS A 104 38.96 26.53 -10.35
CA LYS A 104 39.51 25.66 -9.30
C LYS A 104 38.42 25.07 -8.38
N VAL A 105 37.37 25.84 -8.10
CA VAL A 105 36.25 25.42 -7.27
C VAL A 105 35.39 24.40 -8.03
N MET A 106 35.05 24.68 -9.27
CA MET A 106 34.26 23.79 -10.13
C MET A 106 34.99 22.48 -10.47
N ASP A 107 36.31 22.53 -10.66
CA ASP A 107 37.15 21.34 -10.83
C ASP A 107 37.11 20.46 -9.56
N SER A 108 37.07 21.09 -8.38
CA SER A 108 37.01 20.38 -7.08
C SER A 108 35.64 19.77 -6.82
N VAL A 109 34.56 20.46 -7.21
CA VAL A 109 33.18 19.91 -7.18
C VAL A 109 33.05 18.74 -8.15
N SER A 110 33.55 18.88 -9.38
CA SER A 110 33.57 17.82 -10.39
C SER A 110 34.35 16.59 -9.91
N TRP A 111 35.45 16.80 -9.19
CA TRP A 111 36.25 15.73 -8.62
C TRP A 111 35.51 14.97 -7.50
N LEU A 112 34.77 15.67 -6.64
CA LEU A 112 33.93 15.03 -5.61
C LEU A 112 32.80 14.21 -6.20
N LEU A 113 32.10 14.73 -7.22
CA LEU A 113 31.02 14.02 -7.91
C LEU A 113 31.50 12.76 -8.63
N ARG A 114 32.72 12.78 -9.18
CA ARG A 114 33.34 11.59 -9.79
C ARG A 114 33.76 10.54 -8.76
N ALA A 115 34.29 10.97 -7.62
CA ALA A 115 34.80 10.06 -6.59
C ALA A 115 33.69 9.37 -5.78
N HIS A 116 32.53 10.00 -5.65
CA HIS A 116 31.41 9.50 -4.85
C HIS A 116 30.20 9.19 -5.73
N THR A 117 30.31 8.18 -6.59
CA THR A 117 29.24 7.74 -7.51
C THR A 117 27.98 7.25 -6.78
N GLN A 118 28.10 6.81 -5.52
CA GLN A 118 26.98 6.42 -4.65
C GLN A 118 26.08 7.61 -4.25
N LEU A 119 26.54 8.85 -4.43
CA LEU A 119 25.74 10.05 -4.19
C LEU A 119 24.83 10.40 -5.37
N THR A 120 25.08 9.82 -6.54
CA THR A 120 24.31 10.07 -7.78
C THR A 120 23.50 8.86 -8.23
N THR A 121 23.68 7.69 -7.62
CA THR A 121 22.87 6.51 -7.91
C THR A 121 21.45 6.68 -7.34
N GLN A 122 20.46 6.72 -8.24
CA GLN A 122 19.03 6.55 -7.93
C GLN A 122 18.79 5.15 -7.34
N GLY A 123 19.12 5.00 -6.06
CA GLY A 123 19.10 3.72 -5.37
C GLY A 123 18.77 3.92 -3.92
N GLN A 124 17.60 4.50 -3.66
CA GLN A 124 16.92 4.55 -2.36
C GLN A 124 17.62 5.42 -1.28
N SER A 125 16.85 6.38 -0.75
CA SER A 125 17.13 7.22 0.43
C SER A 125 17.93 8.50 0.21
N SER A 126 17.27 9.61 -0.13
CA SER A 126 17.06 10.78 0.75
C SER A 126 16.62 12.03 -0.04
N HIS A 127 15.42 12.56 0.26
CA HIS A 127 14.83 13.76 -0.35
C HIS A 127 15.63 15.07 -0.17
N SER A 128 16.75 15.07 0.57
CA SER A 128 17.53 16.28 0.88
C SER A 128 18.63 16.58 -0.13
N TYR A 129 19.03 15.62 -0.97
CA TYR A 129 20.21 15.72 -1.84
C TYR A 129 19.86 16.07 -3.28
N ASP A 130 18.67 15.68 -3.71
CA ASP A 130 18.11 16.09 -5.00
C ASP A 130 18.05 17.62 -5.10
N ASP A 131 17.76 18.32 -4.00
CA ASP A 131 17.72 19.79 -3.97
C ASP A 131 19.12 20.41 -4.17
N SER A 132 20.17 19.95 -3.49
CA SER A 132 21.54 20.49 -3.69
C SER A 132 22.08 20.21 -5.10
N VAL A 133 21.76 19.04 -5.68
CA VAL A 133 22.13 18.65 -7.05
C VAL A 133 21.33 19.43 -8.10
N LEU A 134 20.06 19.73 -7.84
CA LEU A 134 19.27 20.61 -8.70
C LEU A 134 19.70 22.07 -8.58
N LEU A 135 20.10 22.53 -7.39
CA LEU A 135 20.69 23.85 -7.18
C LEU A 135 22.05 23.98 -7.90
N LEU A 136 22.89 22.95 -7.87
CA LEU A 136 24.13 22.81 -8.65
C LEU A 136 23.89 23.02 -10.14
N LEU A 137 22.88 22.32 -10.66
CA LEU A 137 22.51 22.39 -12.07
C LEU A 137 21.95 23.76 -12.43
N ASN A 138 21.01 24.29 -11.64
CA ASN A 138 20.43 25.61 -11.85
C ASN A 138 21.48 26.72 -11.78
N GLU A 139 22.45 26.61 -10.87
CA GLU A 139 23.56 27.55 -10.77
C GLU A 139 24.46 27.44 -12.01
N ALA A 140 24.91 26.24 -12.40
CA ALA A 140 25.74 26.05 -13.60
C ALA A 140 25.06 26.55 -14.89
N VAL A 141 23.74 26.37 -14.98
CA VAL A 141 22.89 26.81 -16.10
C VAL A 141 22.68 28.33 -16.06
N GLY A 142 22.46 28.90 -14.87
CA GLY A 142 22.41 30.34 -14.66
C GLY A 142 23.74 31.01 -15.03
N GLN A 143 24.87 30.38 -14.67
CA GLN A 143 26.20 30.86 -15.04
C GLN A 143 26.46 30.76 -16.55
N LEU A 144 25.98 29.70 -17.21
CA LEU A 144 26.03 29.60 -18.68
C LEU A 144 25.19 30.71 -19.35
N ALA A 145 24.07 31.08 -18.74
CA ALA A 145 23.17 32.11 -19.26
C ALA A 145 23.68 33.56 -19.12
N VAL A 146 24.54 33.83 -18.15
CA VAL A 146 24.99 35.19 -17.80
C VAL A 146 26.47 35.45 -18.14
N SER A 147 27.32 34.42 -18.11
CA SER A 147 28.77 34.59 -18.32
C SER A 147 29.16 34.69 -19.81
N SER A 148 29.91 35.73 -20.16
CA SER A 148 30.59 35.87 -21.46
C SER A 148 32.04 35.33 -21.46
N ASP A 149 32.53 34.85 -20.32
CA ASP A 149 33.89 34.28 -20.19
C ASP A 149 33.92 32.80 -20.60
N SER A 150 34.74 32.50 -21.60
CA SER A 150 34.96 31.15 -22.13
C SER A 150 35.42 30.12 -21.08
N VAL A 151 36.17 30.56 -20.05
CA VAL A 151 36.71 29.66 -19.01
C VAL A 151 35.62 29.22 -18.05
N VAL A 152 34.70 30.15 -17.72
CA VAL A 152 33.55 29.90 -16.85
C VAL A 152 32.52 29.04 -17.57
N GLY A 153 32.18 29.39 -18.82
CA GLY A 153 31.24 28.63 -19.64
C GLY A 153 31.70 27.18 -19.84
N ARG A 154 32.99 26.97 -20.16
CA ARG A 154 33.57 25.63 -20.28
C ARG A 154 33.48 24.81 -18.98
N ALA A 155 33.78 25.42 -17.83
CA ALA A 155 33.69 24.73 -16.55
C ALA A 155 32.24 24.33 -16.20
N SER A 156 31.29 25.21 -16.49
CA SER A 156 29.85 24.96 -16.28
C SER A 156 29.29 23.88 -17.19
N VAL A 157 29.61 23.90 -18.50
CA VAL A 157 29.16 22.84 -19.43
C VAL A 157 29.77 21.49 -19.07
N ARG A 158 31.04 21.44 -18.68
CA ARG A 158 31.68 20.18 -18.21
C ARG A 158 31.03 19.63 -16.96
N LEU A 159 30.65 20.49 -16.01
CA LEU A 159 29.91 20.06 -14.82
C LEU A 159 28.53 19.51 -15.21
N ILE A 160 27.79 20.23 -16.07
CA ILE A 160 26.47 19.78 -16.56
C ILE A 160 26.59 18.43 -17.28
N LEU A 161 27.61 18.25 -18.11
CA LEU A 161 27.85 16.99 -18.83
C LEU A 161 28.18 15.82 -17.88
N LEU A 162 28.95 16.08 -16.82
CA LEU A 162 29.21 15.08 -15.78
C LEU A 162 27.95 14.72 -15.01
N MET A 163 27.14 15.71 -14.65
CA MET A 163 25.88 15.48 -13.95
C MET A 163 24.87 14.75 -14.84
N ALA A 164 24.75 15.11 -16.12
CA ALA A 164 23.87 14.46 -17.08
C ALA A 164 24.21 12.96 -17.24
N ASN A 165 25.50 12.64 -17.34
CA ASN A 165 25.97 11.26 -17.46
C ASN A 165 25.75 10.43 -16.18
N GLN A 166 25.80 11.05 -15.00
CA GLN A 166 25.67 10.33 -13.73
C GLN A 166 24.22 10.23 -13.23
N LEU A 167 23.36 11.19 -13.56
CA LEU A 167 22.04 11.37 -12.94
C LEU A 167 20.85 11.22 -13.92
N GLN A 168 21.10 10.94 -15.21
CA GLN A 168 20.05 10.85 -16.26
C GLN A 168 19.06 12.04 -16.23
N LEU A 169 19.57 13.25 -15.99
CA LEU A 169 18.74 14.44 -15.83
C LEU A 169 18.24 14.97 -17.18
N ARG A 170 16.96 15.34 -17.23
CA ARG A 170 16.34 15.96 -18.42
C ARG A 170 16.74 17.43 -18.55
N LEU A 171 17.61 17.72 -19.51
CA LEU A 171 18.10 19.07 -19.84
C LEU A 171 17.34 19.70 -21.03
N ASP A 172 16.11 19.26 -21.32
CA ASP A 172 15.35 19.63 -22.52
C ASP A 172 15.16 21.15 -22.72
N ASN A 173 15.08 21.91 -21.62
CA ASN A 173 14.86 23.36 -21.64
C ASN A 173 16.16 24.18 -21.79
N LEU A 174 17.34 23.54 -21.70
CA LEU A 174 18.63 24.24 -21.85
C LEU A 174 18.99 24.53 -23.30
N LEU A 175 18.41 23.77 -24.23
CA LEU A 175 18.70 23.86 -25.66
C LEU A 175 17.88 24.93 -26.40
N ASP A 176 17.02 25.67 -25.69
CA ASP A 176 16.21 26.75 -26.27
C ASP A 176 17.04 28.01 -26.60
N LYS A 177 18.31 28.04 -26.17
CA LYS A 177 19.29 29.09 -26.48
C LYS A 177 20.50 28.48 -27.21
N ASP A 178 20.95 29.14 -28.27
CA ASP A 178 22.18 28.78 -28.97
C ASP A 178 23.41 29.23 -28.15
N TRP A 179 24.09 28.28 -27.52
CA TRP A 179 25.32 28.52 -26.73
C TRP A 179 26.60 28.53 -27.57
N ARG A 180 26.47 28.49 -28.91
CA ARG A 180 27.59 28.41 -29.85
C ARG A 180 28.26 29.77 -30.05
N GLY A 181 29.58 29.78 -30.23
CA GLY A 181 30.39 30.97 -30.50
C GLY A 181 31.03 31.63 -29.27
N GLN A 182 31.01 30.97 -28.11
CA GLN A 182 31.55 31.50 -26.84
C GLN A 182 32.88 30.84 -26.40
N GLY A 183 33.50 30.00 -27.25
CA GLY A 183 34.84 29.41 -27.02
C GLY A 183 34.86 28.06 -26.27
N PHE A 184 33.71 27.39 -26.20
CA PHE A 184 33.52 26.05 -25.59
C PHE A 184 32.55 25.18 -26.40
N ASP A 185 32.52 25.37 -27.72
CA ASP A 185 31.57 24.74 -28.65
C ASP A 185 31.67 23.19 -28.64
N GLN A 186 32.88 22.66 -28.47
CA GLN A 186 33.13 21.22 -28.40
C GLN A 186 32.41 20.57 -27.20
N GLU A 187 32.39 21.22 -26.05
CA GLU A 187 31.68 20.72 -24.87
C GLU A 187 30.16 20.85 -25.00
N VAL A 188 29.67 21.88 -25.71
CA VAL A 188 28.24 22.05 -26.02
C VAL A 188 27.77 20.96 -26.99
N ASP A 189 28.56 20.64 -28.01
CA ASP A 189 28.23 19.58 -28.97
C ASP A 189 28.20 18.20 -28.34
N GLN A 190 29.11 17.91 -27.39
CA GLN A 190 29.07 16.67 -26.59
C GLN A 190 27.81 16.58 -25.73
N LEU A 191 27.37 17.71 -25.14
CA LEU A 191 26.13 17.76 -24.36
C LEU A 191 24.90 17.53 -25.24
N ILE A 192 24.87 18.14 -26.43
CA ILE A 192 23.79 17.96 -27.40
C ILE A 192 23.71 16.49 -27.87
N ALA A 193 24.84 15.86 -28.17
CA ALA A 193 24.89 14.47 -28.61
C ALA A 193 24.33 13.51 -27.55
N LEU A 194 24.68 13.72 -26.27
CA LEU A 194 24.16 12.93 -25.16
C LEU A 194 22.64 13.09 -25.02
N ILE A 195 22.12 14.32 -25.05
CA ILE A 195 20.69 14.60 -24.95
C ILE A 195 19.91 14.00 -26.13
N GLN A 196 20.46 14.01 -27.34
CA GLN A 196 19.81 13.46 -28.53
C GLN A 196 19.78 11.94 -28.56
N SER A 197 20.78 11.27 -28.00
CA SER A 197 20.83 9.80 -27.92
C SER A 197 19.69 9.19 -27.07
N ASP A 198 19.25 9.91 -26.03
CA ASP A 198 18.17 9.48 -25.12
C ASP A 198 16.75 9.89 -25.65
N ARG A 199 16.66 10.76 -26.66
CA ARG A 199 15.37 11.31 -27.14
C ARG A 199 14.48 10.33 -27.91
N VAL A 200 15.04 9.27 -28.50
CA VAL A 200 14.30 8.44 -29.48
C VAL A 200 13.29 7.50 -28.81
N GLY A 201 13.54 7.04 -27.59
CA GLY A 201 12.63 6.17 -26.83
C GLY A 201 11.54 6.92 -26.04
N TRP A 202 11.92 7.98 -25.33
CA TRP A 202 11.04 8.65 -24.36
C TRP A 202 10.03 9.63 -24.95
N ARG A 203 10.29 10.17 -26.15
CA ARG A 203 9.43 11.19 -26.78
C ARG A 203 8.05 10.64 -27.19
N LYS A 204 7.96 9.38 -27.63
CA LYS A 204 6.66 8.73 -27.90
C LYS A 204 5.88 8.47 -26.61
N VAL A 205 6.53 7.86 -25.62
CA VAL A 205 5.93 7.52 -24.33
C VAL A 205 5.40 8.78 -23.61
N SER A 206 6.17 9.87 -23.56
CA SER A 206 5.75 11.12 -22.90
C SER A 206 4.53 11.77 -23.55
N THR A 207 4.43 11.76 -24.88
CA THR A 207 3.26 12.33 -25.58
C THR A 207 1.97 11.58 -25.31
N GLU A 208 2.05 10.26 -25.15
CA GLU A 208 0.90 9.43 -24.79
C GLU A 208 0.43 9.69 -23.36
N HIS A 209 1.36 9.83 -22.41
CA HIS A 209 1.04 10.18 -21.02
C HIS A 209 0.40 11.56 -20.91
N VAL A 210 0.91 12.55 -21.65
CA VAL A 210 0.31 13.89 -21.69
C VAL A 210 -1.10 13.85 -22.31
N ARG A 211 -1.30 13.11 -23.40
CA ARG A 211 -2.63 12.93 -24.01
C ARG A 211 -3.59 12.25 -23.05
N ALA A 212 -3.17 11.18 -22.38
CA ALA A 212 -3.97 10.47 -21.38
C ALA A 212 -4.34 11.38 -20.21
N ALA A 213 -3.39 12.16 -19.69
CA ALA A 213 -3.64 13.14 -18.63
C ALA A 213 -4.67 14.19 -19.05
N CYS A 214 -4.57 14.72 -20.28
CA CYS A 214 -5.55 15.67 -20.82
C CYS A 214 -6.96 15.07 -20.89
N VAL A 215 -7.11 13.80 -21.32
CA VAL A 215 -8.41 13.11 -21.36
C VAL A 215 -8.98 12.93 -19.95
N ILE A 216 -8.16 12.48 -18.99
CA ILE A 216 -8.58 12.31 -17.59
C ILE A 216 -9.00 13.66 -16.99
N GLN A 217 -8.21 14.71 -17.20
CA GLN A 217 -8.53 16.03 -16.69
C GLN A 217 -9.78 16.62 -17.35
N ALA A 218 -10.00 16.43 -18.65
CA ALA A 218 -11.21 16.86 -19.33
C ALA A 218 -12.46 16.10 -18.82
N ALA A 219 -12.33 14.78 -18.59
CA ALA A 219 -13.38 13.97 -17.99
C ALA A 219 -13.71 14.44 -16.57
N TRP A 220 -12.70 14.76 -15.75
CA TRP A 220 -12.88 15.28 -14.41
C TRP A 220 -13.52 16.67 -14.39
N ARG A 221 -12.98 17.63 -15.16
CA ARG A 221 -13.56 18.99 -15.28
C ARG A 221 -15.01 18.94 -15.73
N SER A 222 -15.33 18.07 -16.69
CA SER A 222 -16.71 17.89 -17.15
C SER A 222 -17.61 17.21 -16.11
N TYR A 223 -17.11 16.22 -15.34
CA TYR A 223 -17.84 15.65 -14.20
C TYR A 223 -18.16 16.71 -13.15
N GLN A 224 -17.17 17.53 -12.77
CA GLN A 224 -17.32 18.60 -11.78
C GLN A 224 -18.37 19.62 -12.23
N THR A 225 -18.33 20.06 -13.49
CA THR A 225 -19.34 20.95 -14.08
C THR A 225 -20.73 20.31 -14.07
N ARG A 226 -20.86 19.05 -14.49
CA ARG A 226 -22.15 18.33 -14.47
C ARG A 226 -22.71 18.18 -13.06
N ARG A 227 -21.87 17.91 -12.06
CA ARG A 227 -22.24 17.89 -10.63
C ARG A 227 -22.75 19.25 -10.16
N ARG A 228 -22.04 20.34 -10.49
CA ARG A 228 -22.44 21.71 -10.14
C ARG A 228 -23.78 22.08 -10.77
N VAL A 229 -23.96 21.80 -12.06
CA VAL A 229 -25.24 22.05 -12.78
C VAL A 229 -26.38 21.24 -12.18
N LYS A 230 -26.18 19.95 -11.87
CA LYS A 230 -27.20 19.13 -11.18
C LYS A 230 -27.53 19.66 -9.78
N SER A 231 -26.56 20.21 -9.06
CA SER A 231 -26.80 20.84 -7.76
C SER A 231 -27.63 22.11 -7.90
N LEU A 232 -27.30 22.97 -8.89
CA LEU A 232 -28.04 24.19 -9.18
C LEU A 232 -29.47 23.89 -9.64
N SER A 233 -29.69 22.91 -10.53
CA SER A 233 -31.03 22.55 -10.98
C SER A 233 -31.90 22.02 -9.85
N ARG A 234 -31.32 21.30 -8.87
CA ARG A 234 -32.01 20.91 -7.63
C ARG A 234 -32.40 22.13 -6.80
N ALA A 235 -31.49 23.08 -6.58
CA ALA A 235 -31.77 24.31 -5.83
C ALA A 235 -32.88 25.15 -6.49
N VAL A 236 -32.81 25.33 -7.81
CA VAL A 236 -33.86 26.02 -8.59
C VAL A 236 -35.18 25.28 -8.48
N SER A 237 -35.19 23.94 -8.61
CA SER A 237 -36.41 23.14 -8.47
C SER A 237 -37.02 23.28 -7.07
N THR A 238 -36.20 23.32 -6.01
CA THR A 238 -36.69 23.55 -4.65
C THR A 238 -37.28 24.94 -4.47
N LEU A 239 -36.67 25.97 -5.04
CA LEU A 239 -37.19 27.35 -5.00
C LEU A 239 -38.50 27.47 -5.78
N GLN A 240 -38.58 26.91 -6.98
CA GLN A 240 -39.80 26.90 -7.80
C GLN A 240 -40.95 26.18 -7.09
N ARG A 241 -40.69 25.02 -6.47
CA ARG A 241 -41.70 24.31 -5.67
C ARG A 241 -42.15 25.13 -4.47
N ARG A 242 -41.23 25.79 -3.77
CA ARG A 242 -41.57 26.64 -2.62
C ARG A 242 -42.39 27.86 -3.05
N TYR A 243 -42.04 28.49 -4.17
CA TYR A 243 -42.82 29.60 -4.72
C TYR A 243 -44.23 29.19 -5.11
N ARG A 244 -44.39 28.05 -5.81
CA ARG A 244 -45.72 27.47 -6.14
C ARG A 244 -46.53 27.16 -4.89
N TYR A 245 -45.89 26.57 -3.88
CA TYR A 245 -46.55 26.30 -2.60
C TYR A 245 -46.98 27.59 -1.88
N LEU A 246 -46.15 28.63 -1.86
CA LEU A 246 -46.49 29.92 -1.24
C LEU A 246 -47.64 30.62 -1.97
N THR A 247 -47.67 30.58 -3.30
CA THR A 247 -48.78 31.13 -4.09
C THR A 247 -50.07 30.34 -3.88
N GLU A 248 -50.00 29.02 -3.83
CA GLU A 248 -51.15 28.18 -3.45
C GLU A 248 -51.64 28.50 -2.03
N LEU A 249 -50.74 28.65 -1.06
CA LEU A 249 -51.09 29.03 0.32
C LEU A 249 -51.81 30.38 0.36
N GLN A 250 -51.32 31.40 -0.35
CA GLN A 250 -51.99 32.69 -0.43
C GLN A 250 -53.39 32.55 -1.02
N SER A 251 -53.56 31.79 -2.10
CA SER A 251 -54.88 31.52 -2.70
C SER A 251 -55.84 30.81 -1.72
N VAL A 252 -55.32 29.89 -0.90
CA VAL A 252 -56.10 29.15 0.11
C VAL A 252 -56.46 30.07 1.28
N CYS A 253 -55.55 30.95 1.70
CA CYS A 253 -55.79 31.94 2.74
C CYS A 253 -56.92 32.91 2.35
N VAL A 254 -56.85 33.45 1.13
CA VAL A 254 -57.90 34.35 0.59
C VAL A 254 -59.23 33.60 0.49
N ARG A 255 -59.25 32.38 -0.06
CA ARG A 255 -60.46 31.55 -0.13
C ARG A 255 -61.08 31.28 1.25
N ARG A 256 -60.27 30.95 2.25
CA ARG A 256 -60.73 30.76 3.63
C ARG A 256 -61.29 32.04 4.25
N GLN A 257 -60.67 33.20 3.96
CA GLN A 257 -61.16 34.49 4.45
C GLN A 257 -62.50 34.85 3.82
N GLN A 258 -62.65 34.66 2.51
CA GLN A 258 -63.92 34.86 1.80
C GLN A 258 -65.01 33.93 2.34
N ALA A 259 -64.72 32.64 2.52
CA ALA A 259 -65.66 31.67 3.09
C ALA A 259 -66.11 32.05 4.51
N ARG A 260 -65.19 32.52 5.37
CA ARG A 260 -65.54 33.04 6.70
C ARG A 260 -66.46 34.25 6.61
N ARG A 261 -66.13 35.22 5.77
CA ARG A 261 -66.98 36.43 5.57
C ARG A 261 -68.39 36.05 5.10
N ALA A 262 -68.48 35.17 4.10
CA ALA A 262 -69.76 34.68 3.57
C ALA A 262 -70.58 33.93 4.64
N PHE A 263 -69.92 33.10 5.46
CA PHE A 263 -70.56 32.41 6.59
C PHE A 263 -71.12 33.42 7.61
N HIS A 264 -70.32 34.38 8.07
CA HIS A 264 -70.76 35.41 9.02
C HIS A 264 -71.85 36.34 8.45
N GLN A 265 -71.86 36.58 7.14
CA GLN A 265 -72.94 37.33 6.47
C GLN A 265 -74.25 36.53 6.48
N LYS A 266 -74.23 35.26 6.07
CA LYS A 266 -75.41 34.38 6.10
C LYS A 266 -75.94 34.22 7.52
N GLN A 267 -75.06 34.03 8.50
CA GLN A 267 -75.45 33.91 9.91
C GLN A 267 -76.15 35.19 10.40
N ARG A 268 -75.63 36.38 10.06
CA ARG A 268 -76.28 37.65 10.40
C ARG A 268 -77.65 37.81 9.76
N GLN A 269 -77.78 37.48 8.47
CA GLN A 269 -79.07 37.52 7.75
C GLN A 269 -80.10 36.59 8.39
N LEU A 270 -79.70 35.36 8.75
CA LEU A 270 -80.60 34.41 9.41
C LEU A 270 -81.03 34.89 10.80
N LEU A 271 -80.11 35.46 11.59
CA LEU A 271 -80.44 36.02 12.91
C LEU A 271 -81.36 37.24 12.83
N GLN A 272 -81.33 38.01 11.73
CA GLN A 272 -82.25 39.14 11.51
C GLN A 272 -83.68 38.69 11.16
N LEU A 273 -83.85 37.48 10.60
CA LEU A 273 -85.14 36.94 10.16
C LEU A 273 -85.81 36.05 11.23
N LEU A 274 -85.05 35.60 12.23
CA LEU A 274 -85.55 34.68 13.25
C LEU A 274 -86.32 35.39 14.38
N PRO A 275 -87.43 34.82 14.86
CA PRO A 275 -88.09 35.26 16.10
C PRO A 275 -87.17 35.16 17.33
N PRO A 276 -87.22 36.11 18.28
CA PRO A 276 -86.32 36.15 19.45
C PRO A 276 -86.37 34.90 20.34
N ASP A 277 -87.54 34.28 20.46
CA ASP A 277 -87.80 33.05 21.21
C ASP A 277 -87.08 31.83 20.62
N GLN A 278 -86.78 31.85 19.31
CA GLN A 278 -86.15 30.72 18.61
C GLN A 278 -84.63 30.86 18.48
N VAL A 279 -84.07 32.05 18.68
CA VAL A 279 -82.62 32.32 18.52
C VAL A 279 -81.76 31.39 19.37
N GLN A 280 -82.16 31.16 20.62
CA GLN A 280 -81.39 30.31 21.55
C GLN A 280 -81.36 28.84 21.11
N SER A 281 -82.49 28.32 20.62
CA SER A 281 -82.58 26.94 20.12
C SER A 281 -81.70 26.72 18.87
N TYR A 282 -81.64 27.72 17.98
CA TYR A 282 -80.79 27.69 16.79
C TYR A 282 -79.30 27.74 17.14
N LEU A 283 -78.89 28.60 18.09
CA LEU A 283 -77.49 28.68 18.53
C LEU A 283 -77.04 27.36 19.17
N GLN A 284 -77.87 26.74 20.02
CA GLN A 284 -77.57 25.42 20.60
C GLN A 284 -77.43 24.33 19.54
N GLU A 285 -78.23 24.36 18.47
CA GLU A 285 -78.11 23.40 17.37
C GLU A 285 -76.83 23.65 16.55
N CYS A 286 -76.44 24.90 16.34
CA CYS A 286 -75.15 25.25 15.76
C CYS A 286 -73.97 24.76 16.61
N GLU A 287 -74.06 24.91 17.93
CA GLU A 287 -73.07 24.38 18.88
C GLU A 287 -72.98 22.86 18.83
N ARG A 288 -74.12 22.14 18.83
CA ARG A 288 -74.12 20.68 18.66
C ARG A 288 -73.47 20.25 17.36
N ARG A 289 -73.85 20.86 16.23
CA ARG A 289 -73.29 20.52 14.92
C ARG A 289 -71.80 20.82 14.86
N ALA A 290 -71.35 21.95 15.40
CA ALA A 290 -69.94 22.30 15.50
C ALA A 290 -69.18 21.30 16.38
N ALA A 291 -69.75 20.90 17.52
CA ALA A 291 -69.17 19.90 18.40
C ALA A 291 -69.00 18.54 17.69
N VAL A 292 -70.00 18.07 16.94
CA VAL A 292 -69.91 16.83 16.15
C VAL A 292 -68.77 16.91 15.12
N VAL A 293 -68.64 18.04 14.41
CA VAL A 293 -67.56 18.23 13.43
C VAL A 293 -66.20 18.21 14.12
N ILE A 294 -66.02 18.98 15.20
CA ILE A 294 -64.76 19.03 15.95
C ILE A 294 -64.39 17.65 16.50
N GLN A 295 -65.36 16.93 17.08
CA GLN A 295 -65.16 15.58 17.61
C GLN A 295 -64.80 14.58 16.51
N SER A 296 -65.44 14.64 15.34
CA SER A 296 -65.11 13.74 14.22
C SER A 296 -63.68 13.98 13.70
N PHE A 297 -63.27 15.25 13.58
CA PHE A 297 -61.90 15.62 13.22
C PHE A 297 -60.89 15.14 14.27
N TRP A 298 -61.19 15.29 15.55
CA TRP A 298 -60.34 14.82 16.65
C TRP A 298 -60.19 13.30 16.67
N ARG A 299 -61.30 12.56 16.53
CA ARG A 299 -61.29 11.09 16.40
C ARG A 299 -60.40 10.67 15.23
N GLY A 300 -60.57 11.30 14.06
CA GLY A 300 -59.73 11.02 12.89
C GLY A 300 -58.25 11.40 13.07
N PHE A 301 -57.95 12.53 13.73
CA PHE A 301 -56.57 12.93 14.05
C PHE A 301 -55.91 11.93 14.98
N ARG A 302 -56.61 11.52 16.04
CA ARG A 302 -56.14 10.53 17.02
C ARG A 302 -55.81 9.21 16.34
N GLU A 303 -56.68 8.73 15.45
CA GLU A 303 -56.47 7.46 14.76
C GLU A 303 -55.30 7.52 13.75
N ARG A 304 -55.20 8.61 12.98
CA ARG A 304 -54.04 8.83 12.09
C ARG A 304 -52.73 8.94 12.86
N ARG A 305 -52.74 9.58 14.04
CA ARG A 305 -51.56 9.68 14.91
C ARG A 305 -51.17 8.31 15.47
N ARG A 306 -52.14 7.51 15.92
CA ARG A 306 -51.92 6.12 16.33
C ARG A 306 -51.30 5.31 15.20
N TYR A 307 -51.92 5.28 14.01
CA TYR A 307 -51.41 4.57 12.85
C TYR A 307 -49.98 5.00 12.44
N ASN A 308 -49.71 6.31 12.41
CA ASN A 308 -48.38 6.81 12.09
C ASN A 308 -47.33 6.44 13.14
N ASN A 309 -47.69 6.41 14.43
CA ASN A 309 -46.76 6.09 15.50
C ASN A 309 -46.50 4.58 15.62
N THR A 310 -47.53 3.75 15.52
CA THR A 310 -47.38 2.29 15.68
C THR A 310 -47.16 1.61 14.33
N HIS A 311 -48.18 1.56 13.48
CA HIS A 311 -48.16 0.77 12.24
C HIS A 311 -47.13 1.25 11.23
N ARG A 312 -46.96 2.56 11.06
CA ARG A 312 -45.99 3.08 10.09
C ARG A 312 -44.55 2.94 10.59
N HIS A 313 -44.32 3.01 11.89
CA HIS A 313 -43.00 2.77 12.47
C HIS A 313 -42.61 1.30 12.38
N THR A 314 -43.52 0.37 12.74
CA THR A 314 -43.27 -1.07 12.61
C THR A 314 -43.02 -1.46 11.16
N LEU A 315 -43.82 -0.98 10.20
CA LEU A 315 -43.59 -1.24 8.77
C LEU A 315 -42.27 -0.67 8.24
N ARG A 316 -41.84 0.50 8.73
CA ARG A 316 -40.53 1.07 8.38
C ARG A 316 -39.40 0.24 8.97
N HIS A 317 -39.55 -0.19 10.22
CA HIS A 317 -38.57 -1.01 10.92
C HIS A 317 -38.41 -2.37 10.24
N THR A 318 -39.51 -3.08 9.94
CA THR A 318 -39.47 -4.37 9.24
C THR A 318 -38.88 -4.22 7.84
N ARG A 319 -39.23 -3.16 7.10
CA ARG A 319 -38.63 -2.89 5.79
C ARG A 319 -37.13 -2.60 5.89
N SER A 320 -36.70 -1.84 6.89
CA SER A 320 -35.28 -1.56 7.16
C SER A 320 -34.53 -2.84 7.51
N GLN A 321 -35.08 -3.68 8.39
CA GLN A 321 -34.53 -4.99 8.75
C GLN A 321 -34.41 -5.91 7.54
N GLN A 322 -35.44 -6.00 6.69
CA GLN A 322 -35.39 -6.79 5.46
C GLN A 322 -34.34 -6.27 4.48
N GLN A 323 -34.19 -4.95 4.36
CA GLN A 323 -33.19 -4.35 3.48
C GLN A 323 -31.76 -4.57 4.01
N ALA A 324 -31.57 -4.47 5.32
CA ALA A 324 -30.31 -4.82 5.98
C ALA A 324 -29.98 -6.31 5.77
N ALA A 325 -30.95 -7.20 5.99
CA ALA A 325 -30.80 -8.63 5.77
C ALA A 325 -30.41 -8.95 4.32
N ARG A 326 -31.08 -8.34 3.32
CA ARG A 326 -30.71 -8.50 1.90
C ARG A 326 -29.30 -7.99 1.59
N THR A 327 -28.89 -6.90 2.23
CA THR A 327 -27.55 -6.32 2.05
C THR A 327 -26.48 -7.25 2.61
N LEU A 328 -26.69 -7.76 3.83
CA LEU A 328 -25.81 -8.75 4.46
C LEU A 328 -25.77 -10.05 3.65
N GLN A 329 -26.92 -10.58 3.23
CA GLN A 329 -26.99 -11.78 2.39
C GLN A 329 -26.23 -11.62 1.08
N ARG A 330 -26.32 -10.45 0.43
CA ARG A 330 -25.54 -10.15 -0.78
C ARG A 330 -24.05 -10.06 -0.49
N ALA A 331 -23.66 -9.38 0.58
CA ALA A 331 -22.27 -9.26 1.00
C ALA A 331 -21.65 -10.63 1.31
N VAL A 332 -22.36 -11.47 2.07
CA VAL A 332 -21.91 -12.84 2.37
C VAL A 332 -21.82 -13.68 1.11
N ARG A 333 -22.81 -13.61 0.20
CA ARG A 333 -22.73 -14.32 -1.09
C ARG A 333 -21.52 -13.88 -1.91
N HIS A 334 -21.24 -12.58 -1.96
CA HIS A 334 -20.05 -12.05 -2.65
C HIS A 334 -18.77 -12.54 -1.98
N PHE A 335 -18.67 -12.45 -0.67
CA PHE A 335 -17.52 -12.95 0.09
C PHE A 335 -17.30 -14.45 -0.11
N LEU A 336 -18.37 -15.26 -0.10
CA LEU A 336 -18.29 -16.68 -0.39
C LEU A 336 -17.89 -16.96 -1.83
N GLN A 337 -18.34 -16.12 -2.78
CA GLN A 337 -17.91 -16.20 -4.18
C GLN A 337 -16.42 -15.89 -4.31
N GLU A 338 -15.91 -14.84 -3.66
CA GLU A 338 -14.48 -14.51 -3.62
C GLU A 338 -13.67 -15.62 -2.94
N ARG A 339 -14.15 -16.15 -1.81
CA ARG A 339 -13.51 -17.29 -1.12
C ARG A 339 -13.48 -18.54 -2.00
N ARG A 340 -14.57 -18.83 -2.72
CA ARG A 340 -14.61 -19.94 -3.68
C ARG A 340 -13.70 -19.69 -4.88
N ALA A 341 -13.60 -18.46 -5.38
CA ALA A 341 -12.68 -18.12 -6.45
C ALA A 341 -11.21 -18.20 -6.01
N ALA A 342 -10.91 -17.85 -4.76
CA ALA A 342 -9.58 -17.96 -4.17
C ALA A 342 -9.20 -19.39 -3.79
N LYS A 343 -10.17 -20.22 -3.35
CA LYS A 343 -9.99 -21.65 -3.05
C LYS A 343 -10.11 -22.54 -4.29
N ALA A 344 -10.77 -22.07 -5.35
CA ALA A 344 -10.71 -22.74 -6.63
C ALA A 344 -9.22 -22.87 -6.97
N PRO A 345 -8.75 -24.07 -7.35
CA PRO A 345 -7.44 -24.16 -7.97
C PRO A 345 -7.40 -23.05 -9.02
N PRO A 346 -6.29 -22.29 -9.17
CA PRO A 346 -6.16 -21.47 -10.37
C PRO A 346 -6.51 -22.43 -11.48
N VAL A 347 -7.63 -22.17 -12.18
CA VAL A 347 -7.86 -22.78 -13.47
C VAL A 347 -6.64 -22.23 -14.18
N ALA A 348 -5.58 -23.04 -14.22
CA ALA A 348 -4.41 -22.76 -15.01
C ALA A 348 -5.06 -22.31 -16.30
N PRO A 349 -4.90 -21.05 -16.72
CA PRO A 349 -5.50 -20.62 -17.97
C PRO A 349 -4.96 -21.67 -18.92
N PHE A 350 -5.84 -22.59 -19.31
CA PHE A 350 -5.40 -23.70 -20.12
C PHE A 350 -4.84 -22.94 -21.29
N TRP A 351 -3.53 -23.07 -21.53
CA TRP A 351 -2.82 -22.37 -22.59
C TRP A 351 -3.46 -22.69 -23.97
N ILE A 352 -4.46 -23.58 -23.98
CA ILE A 352 -5.54 -23.77 -24.93
C ILE A 352 -6.43 -22.52 -25.00
N GLY A 353 -5.98 -21.49 -25.72
CA GLY A 353 -6.88 -20.40 -26.09
C GLY A 353 -6.27 -19.08 -26.55
N GLN A 354 -4.98 -19.00 -26.85
CA GLN A 354 -4.48 -17.88 -27.65
C GLN A 354 -5.18 -17.94 -29.03
N LYS A 355 -6.00 -16.93 -29.37
CA LYS A 355 -6.61 -16.82 -30.70
C LYS A 355 -5.50 -16.81 -31.75
N GLY A 356 -5.42 -17.88 -32.55
CA GLY A 356 -4.43 -18.04 -33.62
C GLY A 356 -3.35 -19.12 -33.40
N LEU A 357 -3.30 -19.76 -32.22
CA LEU A 357 -2.40 -20.88 -31.96
C LEU A 357 -3.10 -22.23 -32.19
N THR A 358 -3.52 -22.48 -33.43
CA THR A 358 -4.02 -23.80 -33.88
C THR A 358 -2.91 -24.85 -33.84
N ASP A 359 -3.25 -26.14 -33.80
CA ASP A 359 -2.25 -27.22 -33.82
C ASP A 359 -1.34 -27.16 -35.05
N SER A 360 -1.89 -26.74 -36.20
CA SER A 360 -1.11 -26.46 -37.41
C SER A 360 -0.07 -25.36 -37.20
N ARG A 361 -0.47 -24.23 -36.59
CA ARG A 361 0.44 -23.11 -36.32
C ARG A 361 1.50 -23.47 -35.26
N ARG A 362 1.15 -24.33 -34.31
CA ARG A 362 2.10 -24.88 -33.34
C ARG A 362 3.15 -25.75 -34.02
N ALA A 363 2.76 -26.61 -34.96
CA ALA A 363 3.69 -27.43 -35.72
C ALA A 363 4.61 -26.58 -36.61
N GLU A 364 4.07 -25.54 -37.28
CA GLU A 364 4.87 -24.59 -38.05
C GLU A 364 5.90 -23.85 -37.19
N LEU A 365 5.50 -23.34 -36.02
CA LEU A 365 6.42 -22.64 -35.11
C LEU A 365 7.48 -23.57 -34.52
N LYS A 366 7.14 -24.84 -34.26
CA LYS A 366 8.11 -25.86 -33.87
C LYS A 366 9.11 -26.14 -34.98
N ALA A 367 8.65 -26.32 -36.21
CA ALA A 367 9.53 -26.51 -37.37
C ALA A 367 10.47 -25.30 -37.55
N GLN A 368 9.97 -24.06 -37.45
CA GLN A 368 10.80 -22.86 -37.52
C GLN A 368 11.86 -22.78 -36.41
N LEU A 369 11.52 -23.23 -35.20
CA LEU A 369 12.48 -23.32 -34.10
C LEU A 369 13.52 -24.40 -34.35
N GLU A 370 13.12 -25.58 -34.82
CA GLU A 370 14.02 -26.69 -35.16
C GLU A 370 14.99 -26.29 -36.28
N ASP A 371 14.50 -25.63 -37.33
CA ASP A 371 15.33 -25.09 -38.42
C ASP A 371 16.34 -24.05 -37.91
N TYR A 372 15.91 -23.17 -37.00
CA TYR A 372 16.78 -22.16 -36.40
C TYR A 372 17.85 -22.76 -35.50
N ILE A 373 17.49 -23.78 -34.71
CA ILE A 373 18.41 -24.52 -33.82
C ILE A 373 19.41 -25.32 -34.67
N ALA A 374 18.96 -25.96 -35.76
CA ALA A 374 19.83 -26.66 -36.69
C ALA A 374 20.83 -25.70 -37.37
N ALA A 375 20.39 -24.47 -37.67
CA ALA A 375 21.27 -23.42 -38.20
C ALA A 375 22.22 -22.81 -37.16
N HIS A 376 21.91 -22.93 -35.85
CA HIS A 376 22.72 -22.38 -34.75
C HIS A 376 22.98 -23.40 -33.64
N PRO A 377 23.82 -24.42 -33.87
CA PRO A 377 24.17 -25.40 -32.86
C PRO A 377 24.89 -24.75 -31.67
N SER A 378 24.41 -24.98 -30.46
CA SER A 378 25.05 -24.49 -29.25
C SER A 378 26.38 -25.21 -29.00
N SER A 379 27.47 -24.47 -28.83
CA SER A 379 28.80 -25.04 -28.58
C SER A 379 28.97 -25.64 -27.17
N HIS A 380 28.06 -25.32 -26.25
CA HIS A 380 28.23 -25.59 -24.81
C HIS A 380 27.42 -26.79 -24.29
N VAL A 381 26.40 -27.26 -25.00
CA VAL A 381 25.54 -28.35 -24.53
C VAL A 381 25.18 -29.25 -25.69
N SER A 382 25.40 -30.56 -25.52
CA SER A 382 25.02 -31.55 -26.55
C SER A 382 23.50 -31.71 -26.61
N PRO A 383 22.92 -32.09 -27.76
CA PRO A 383 21.47 -32.29 -27.89
C PRO A 383 20.96 -33.39 -26.95
N GLU A 384 21.77 -34.40 -26.68
CA GLU A 384 21.46 -35.50 -25.76
C GLU A 384 21.39 -35.03 -24.30
N GLU A 385 22.32 -34.17 -23.86
CA GLU A 385 22.26 -33.58 -22.51
C GLU A 385 21.04 -32.68 -22.33
N CYS A 386 20.66 -31.92 -23.36
CA CYS A 386 19.43 -31.14 -23.36
C CYS A 386 18.18 -32.02 -23.21
N GLN A 387 18.13 -33.16 -23.90
CA GLN A 387 17.02 -34.12 -23.77
C GLN A 387 16.96 -34.72 -22.37
N ARG A 388 18.09 -35.16 -21.80
CA ARG A 388 18.12 -35.69 -20.44
C ARG A 388 17.68 -34.66 -19.40
N LEU A 389 18.15 -33.40 -19.51
CA LEU A 389 17.73 -32.32 -18.63
C LEU A 389 16.23 -32.03 -18.76
N HIS A 390 15.69 -32.11 -19.98
CA HIS A 390 14.26 -31.94 -20.21
C HIS A 390 13.44 -33.05 -19.51
N GLU A 391 13.86 -34.30 -19.65
CA GLU A 391 13.22 -35.44 -18.98
C GLU A 391 13.30 -35.33 -17.45
N GLU A 392 14.47 -34.93 -16.91
CA GLU A 392 14.66 -34.72 -15.48
C GLU A 392 13.73 -33.61 -14.94
N VAL A 393 13.63 -32.48 -15.65
CA VAL A 393 12.72 -31.39 -15.29
C VAL A 393 11.25 -31.82 -15.36
N GLN A 394 10.86 -32.62 -16.36
CA GLN A 394 9.50 -33.16 -16.45
C GLN A 394 9.18 -34.08 -15.26
N LEU A 395 10.10 -34.96 -14.87
CA LEU A 395 9.93 -35.83 -13.70
C LEU A 395 9.84 -35.02 -12.40
N LEU A 396 10.69 -34.00 -12.24
CA LEU A 396 10.63 -33.10 -11.10
C LEU A 396 9.29 -32.35 -11.03
N LEU A 397 8.76 -31.90 -12.17
CA LEU A 397 7.45 -31.26 -12.25
C LEU A 397 6.33 -32.21 -11.82
N LEU A 398 6.31 -33.45 -12.32
CA LEU A 398 5.33 -34.45 -11.92
C LEU A 398 5.39 -34.72 -10.41
N SER A 399 6.59 -34.87 -9.86
CA SER A 399 6.79 -35.07 -8.41
C SER A 399 6.28 -33.88 -7.59
N ALA A 400 6.43 -32.65 -8.10
CA ALA A 400 5.98 -31.44 -7.42
C ALA A 400 4.46 -31.33 -7.45
N LEU A 401 3.83 -31.69 -8.57
CA LEU A 401 2.37 -31.73 -8.72
C LEU A 401 1.75 -32.78 -7.79
N GLN A 402 2.32 -33.99 -7.74
CA GLN A 402 1.88 -35.05 -6.82
C GLN A 402 1.99 -34.64 -5.35
N ARG A 403 3.13 -34.04 -4.96
CA ARG A 403 3.31 -33.47 -3.60
C ARG A 403 2.30 -32.35 -3.31
N GLY A 404 1.90 -31.59 -4.32
CA GLY A 404 0.85 -30.56 -4.19
C GLY A 404 -0.55 -31.15 -4.00
N GLU A 405 -0.84 -32.31 -4.58
CA GLU A 405 -2.11 -33.03 -4.34
C GLU A 405 -2.14 -33.69 -2.96
N GLN A 406 -1.03 -34.31 -2.53
CA GLN A 406 -0.91 -34.90 -1.19
C GLN A 406 -1.15 -33.86 -0.10
N ARG A 407 -0.45 -32.71 -0.19
CA ARG A 407 -0.65 -31.59 0.77
C ARG A 407 -2.09 -31.11 0.83
N ARG A 408 -2.77 -30.97 -0.32
CA ARG A 408 -4.19 -30.58 -0.34
C ARG A 408 -5.10 -31.62 0.34
N ARG A 409 -4.81 -32.91 0.19
CA ARG A 409 -5.56 -33.97 0.88
C ARG A 409 -5.31 -33.95 2.39
N GLU A 410 -4.07 -33.73 2.81
CA GLU A 410 -3.71 -33.57 4.22
C GLU A 410 -4.40 -32.35 4.85
N GLU A 411 -4.40 -31.21 4.17
CA GLU A 411 -5.11 -30.01 4.59
C GLU A 411 -6.62 -30.27 4.73
N GLN A 412 -7.25 -30.94 3.76
CA GLN A 412 -8.66 -31.32 3.83
C GLN A 412 -8.95 -32.27 5.00
N ARG A 413 -8.06 -33.23 5.27
CA ARG A 413 -8.17 -34.14 6.43
C ARG A 413 -8.07 -33.37 7.74
N MET A 414 -7.09 -32.47 7.86
CA MET A 414 -6.94 -31.60 9.03
C MET A 414 -8.16 -30.71 9.23
N GLU A 415 -8.66 -30.05 8.18
CA GLU A 415 -9.87 -29.22 8.26
C GLU A 415 -11.08 -30.05 8.72
N ALA A 416 -11.24 -31.28 8.24
CA ALA A 416 -12.33 -32.17 8.66
C ALA A 416 -12.18 -32.61 10.13
N LEU A 417 -10.96 -32.92 10.59
CA LEU A 417 -10.68 -33.25 11.99
C LEU A 417 -10.93 -32.05 12.90
N LEU A 418 -10.51 -30.85 12.51
CA LEU A 418 -10.77 -29.62 13.25
C LEU A 418 -12.27 -29.32 13.35
N ALA A 419 -13.02 -29.52 12.26
CA ALA A 419 -14.47 -29.39 12.28
C ALA A 419 -15.11 -30.41 13.23
N HIS A 420 -14.68 -31.68 13.16
CA HIS A 420 -15.20 -32.74 14.03
C HIS A 420 -14.92 -32.45 15.51
N THR A 421 -13.69 -32.11 15.87
CA THR A 421 -13.33 -31.74 17.24
C THR A 421 -14.12 -30.53 17.74
N HIS A 422 -14.32 -29.51 16.90
CA HIS A 422 -15.15 -28.36 17.27
C HIS A 422 -16.60 -28.77 17.56
N THR A 423 -17.21 -29.62 16.72
CA THR A 423 -18.57 -30.11 16.96
C THR A 423 -18.68 -30.93 18.24
N GLN A 424 -17.67 -31.74 18.58
CA GLN A 424 -17.64 -32.47 19.85
C GLN A 424 -17.50 -31.55 21.05
N LEU A 425 -16.67 -30.50 20.95
CA LEU A 425 -16.53 -29.50 22.01
C LEU A 425 -17.81 -28.70 22.24
N GLU A 426 -18.54 -28.35 21.17
CA GLU A 426 -19.83 -27.69 21.30
C GLU A 426 -20.87 -28.60 21.97
N LEU A 427 -20.92 -29.87 21.57
CA LEU A 427 -21.78 -30.87 22.21
C LEU A 427 -21.48 -31.02 23.71
N LEU A 428 -20.20 -31.01 24.10
CA LEU A 428 -19.79 -31.06 25.51
C LEU A 428 -20.10 -29.77 26.27
N ARG A 429 -19.92 -28.61 25.63
CA ARG A 429 -20.24 -27.30 26.24
C ARG A 429 -21.73 -27.19 26.53
N ASP A 430 -22.56 -27.69 25.63
CA ASP A 430 -24.01 -27.58 25.69
C ASP A 430 -24.64 -28.81 26.37
N ALA A 431 -23.84 -29.62 27.10
CA ALA A 431 -24.29 -30.83 27.76
C ALA A 431 -25.26 -30.54 28.93
N PRO A 432 -26.44 -31.19 28.97
CA PRO A 432 -27.39 -31.02 30.06
C PRO A 432 -26.85 -31.56 31.38
N PRO A 433 -27.25 -30.97 32.53
CA PRO A 433 -26.86 -31.47 33.85
C PRO A 433 -27.42 -32.89 34.06
N LEU A 434 -26.65 -33.74 34.76
CA LEU A 434 -26.95 -35.17 34.97
C LEU A 434 -28.34 -35.46 35.56
N SER A 435 -28.99 -34.48 36.18
CA SER A 435 -30.34 -34.57 36.73
C SER A 435 -31.47 -34.53 35.68
N VAL A 436 -31.21 -34.06 34.46
CA VAL A 436 -32.22 -33.81 33.41
C VAL A 436 -31.97 -34.66 32.15
N VAL A 437 -30.89 -35.45 32.12
CA VAL A 437 -30.45 -36.22 30.95
C VAL A 437 -31.48 -37.29 30.56
N THR A 438 -31.89 -37.28 29.29
CA THR A 438 -32.73 -38.34 28.71
C THR A 438 -31.87 -39.40 28.00
N ALA A 439 -32.43 -40.59 27.74
CA ALA A 439 -31.72 -41.66 27.03
C ALA A 439 -31.27 -41.23 25.62
N THR A 440 -32.05 -40.38 24.95
CA THR A 440 -31.72 -39.81 23.63
C THR A 440 -30.55 -38.83 23.70
N ASP A 441 -30.42 -38.09 24.81
CA ASP A 441 -29.27 -37.20 25.01
C ASP A 441 -28.00 -38.01 25.23
N ALA A 442 -28.08 -39.11 25.98
CA ALA A 442 -26.94 -40.01 26.20
C ALA A 442 -26.44 -40.67 24.90
N GLU A 443 -27.34 -41.02 23.98
CA GLU A 443 -26.98 -41.56 22.66
C GLU A 443 -26.21 -40.56 21.79
N SER A 444 -26.46 -39.24 21.97
CA SER A 444 -25.78 -38.19 21.20
C SER A 444 -24.28 -38.07 21.52
N PHE A 445 -23.85 -38.49 22.71
CA PHE A 445 -22.45 -38.49 23.15
C PHE A 445 -21.67 -39.76 22.75
N LEU A 446 -22.34 -40.73 22.10
CA LEU A 446 -21.67 -41.93 21.62
C LEU A 446 -20.91 -41.63 20.32
N SER A 447 -19.72 -42.22 20.17
CA SER A 447 -18.99 -42.14 18.91
C SER A 447 -19.78 -42.81 17.79
N LEU A 448 -19.93 -42.14 16.64
CA LEU A 448 -20.57 -42.70 15.43
C LEU A 448 -19.83 -43.92 14.87
N SER A 449 -18.56 -44.12 15.24
CA SER A 449 -17.83 -45.33 14.90
C SER A 449 -18.20 -46.44 15.90
N GLY A 450 -18.84 -47.50 15.38
CA GLY A 450 -19.17 -48.71 16.13
C GLY A 450 -18.00 -49.38 16.87
N PRO A 451 -16.80 -49.55 16.27
CA PRO A 451 -15.69 -50.21 16.97
C PRO A 451 -15.15 -49.38 18.14
N VAL A 452 -15.05 -48.05 18.00
CA VAL A 452 -14.63 -47.17 19.11
C VAL A 452 -15.69 -47.16 20.22
N ALA A 453 -16.98 -47.15 19.88
CA ALA A 453 -18.06 -47.20 20.86
C ALA A 453 -18.06 -48.52 21.64
N ALA A 454 -17.86 -49.65 20.96
CA ALA A 454 -17.76 -50.96 21.59
C ALA A 454 -16.55 -51.04 22.53
N ARG A 455 -15.36 -50.63 22.07
CA ARG A 455 -14.15 -50.59 22.91
C ARG A 455 -14.31 -49.69 24.12
N ALA A 456 -14.91 -48.49 23.96
CA ALA A 456 -15.18 -47.58 25.07
C ALA A 456 -16.12 -48.20 26.12
N ARG A 457 -17.15 -48.93 25.67
CA ARG A 457 -18.06 -49.68 26.57
C ARG A 457 -17.32 -50.79 27.30
N ASP A 458 -16.49 -51.56 26.61
CA ASP A 458 -15.72 -52.66 27.20
C ASP A 458 -14.72 -52.14 28.24
N ALA A 459 -14.01 -51.04 27.94
CA ALA A 459 -13.10 -50.38 28.88
C ALA A 459 -13.83 -49.81 30.11
N HIS A 460 -15.01 -49.21 29.92
CA HIS A 460 -15.84 -48.73 31.02
C HIS A 460 -16.34 -49.89 31.90
N ASN A 461 -16.82 -50.97 31.28
CA ASN A 461 -17.26 -52.17 31.98
C ASN A 461 -16.10 -52.80 32.76
N ALA A 462 -14.90 -52.91 32.16
CA ALA A 462 -13.71 -53.37 32.85
C ALA A 462 -13.39 -52.50 34.08
N ARG A 463 -13.46 -51.16 33.96
CA ARG A 463 -13.25 -50.22 35.07
C ARG A 463 -14.32 -50.33 36.17
N LEU A 464 -15.57 -50.61 35.81
CA LEU A 464 -16.62 -50.89 36.79
C LEU A 464 -16.43 -52.23 37.50
N GLN A 465 -15.83 -53.21 36.83
CA GLN A 465 -15.49 -54.48 37.48
C GLN A 465 -14.29 -54.31 38.40
N THR A 466 -13.27 -53.55 38.01
CA THR A 466 -12.11 -53.29 38.89
C THR A 466 -12.48 -52.50 40.14
N SER A 467 -13.43 -51.55 40.05
CA SER A 467 -13.90 -50.79 41.23
C SER A 467 -14.73 -51.63 42.21
N ARG A 468 -15.28 -52.76 41.77
CA ARG A 468 -15.99 -53.74 42.62
C ARG A 468 -15.05 -54.72 43.31
N LEU A 469 -13.79 -54.79 42.87
CA LEU A 469 -12.79 -55.64 43.51
C LEU A 469 -12.23 -54.94 44.76
N PRO A 470 -11.89 -55.70 45.81
CA PRO A 470 -11.23 -55.12 46.98
C PRO A 470 -9.92 -54.44 46.61
N TRP A 471 -9.60 -53.33 47.29
CA TRP A 471 -8.45 -52.45 46.98
C TRP A 471 -7.08 -53.16 46.90
N TRP A 472 -6.94 -54.33 47.53
CA TRP A 472 -5.70 -55.12 47.47
C TRP A 472 -5.53 -55.89 46.16
N ARG A 473 -6.59 -56.13 45.38
CA ARG A 473 -6.51 -56.75 44.04
C ARG A 473 -6.18 -55.75 42.92
N THR A 474 -6.34 -54.46 43.18
CA THR A 474 -5.98 -53.37 42.25
C THR A 474 -4.50 -52.94 42.33
N LEU A 475 -3.71 -53.56 43.21
CA LEU A 475 -2.28 -53.22 43.43
C LEU A 475 -1.30 -53.96 42.50
N GLY A 476 -1.76 -54.95 41.73
CA GLY A 476 -0.91 -55.82 40.91
C GLY A 476 -0.98 -55.57 39.40
N GLU A 477 -1.91 -54.73 38.93
CA GLU A 477 -1.90 -54.28 37.53
C GLU A 477 -0.90 -53.13 37.43
N PRO A 478 0.22 -53.25 36.68
CA PRO A 478 1.01 -52.09 36.37
C PRO A 478 0.06 -51.08 35.71
N VAL A 479 0.07 -49.84 36.22
CA VAL A 479 -0.58 -48.71 35.55
C VAL A 479 0.27 -48.39 34.31
N ASP A 480 0.32 -49.34 33.37
CA ASP A 480 0.79 -49.12 32.02
C ASP A 480 -0.30 -48.33 31.33
N VAL A 481 -0.12 -47.02 31.39
CA VAL A 481 -0.69 -46.08 30.44
C VAL A 481 -0.32 -46.59 29.05
N PHE A 482 -1.23 -47.37 28.47
CA PHE A 482 -1.15 -48.05 27.18
C PHE A 482 -0.11 -49.20 27.10
N THR A 483 -0.59 -50.45 27.10
CA THR A 483 0.23 -51.60 26.69
C THR A 483 0.88 -51.34 25.32
N PRO A 484 2.13 -51.75 25.06
CA PRO A 484 2.86 -51.40 23.84
C PRO A 484 2.19 -51.88 22.53
N ALA A 485 1.41 -52.96 22.58
CA ALA A 485 0.57 -53.38 21.44
C ALA A 485 -0.57 -52.38 21.13
N HIS A 486 -1.15 -51.74 22.14
CA HIS A 486 -2.18 -50.70 21.98
C HIS A 486 -1.62 -49.41 21.36
N LEU A 487 -0.35 -49.07 21.59
CA LEU A 487 0.27 -47.90 20.98
C LEU A 487 0.53 -48.13 19.48
N GLN A 488 0.96 -49.33 19.09
CA GLN A 488 1.20 -49.67 17.68
C GLN A 488 -0.08 -49.67 16.84
N ASP A 489 -1.19 -50.17 17.39
CA ASP A 489 -2.49 -50.18 16.70
C ASP A 489 -3.12 -48.78 16.62
N LEU A 490 -2.96 -47.95 17.67
CA LEU A 490 -3.38 -46.54 17.63
C LEU A 490 -2.49 -45.69 16.70
N GLU A 491 -1.18 -45.96 16.63
CA GLU A 491 -0.27 -45.29 15.69
C GLU A 491 -0.57 -45.64 14.23
N ALA A 492 -1.00 -46.88 13.98
CA ALA A 492 -1.46 -47.34 12.67
C ALA A 492 -2.81 -46.72 12.26
N GLU A 493 -3.75 -46.52 13.21
CA GLU A 493 -5.05 -45.87 12.95
C GLU A 493 -4.98 -44.33 12.91
N LEU A 494 -4.05 -43.70 13.65
CA LEU A 494 -3.89 -42.24 13.75
C LEU A 494 -2.74 -41.66 12.91
N GLY A 495 -2.00 -42.48 12.17
CA GLY A 495 -1.03 -42.01 11.17
C GLY A 495 0.10 -41.16 11.74
N GLY A 496 0.75 -41.62 12.81
CA GLY A 496 2.08 -41.13 13.21
C GLY A 496 2.19 -39.67 13.68
N LEU A 497 1.22 -39.17 14.46
CA LEU A 497 1.26 -37.83 15.07
C LEU A 497 1.22 -37.91 16.61
N PHE A 498 2.26 -38.46 17.23
CA PHE A 498 2.57 -38.19 18.63
C PHE A 498 3.71 -37.17 18.72
N VAL A 499 3.38 -35.91 18.99
CA VAL A 499 4.33 -34.86 19.39
C VAL A 499 4.10 -34.62 20.89
N GLY A 500 4.71 -35.47 21.71
CA GLY A 500 4.78 -35.33 23.16
C GLY A 500 6.21 -35.62 23.60
N GLY A 501 6.88 -34.61 24.15
CA GLY A 501 8.32 -34.61 24.42
C GLY A 501 8.80 -35.82 25.21
N SER A 502 9.88 -36.44 24.72
CA SER A 502 10.70 -37.38 25.46
C SER A 502 11.22 -36.70 26.73
N ALA A 503 10.76 -37.15 27.89
CA ALA A 503 11.49 -36.94 29.13
C ALA A 503 12.74 -37.83 29.05
N GLU A 504 13.87 -37.23 28.68
CA GLU A 504 15.19 -37.85 28.86
C GLU A 504 15.38 -38.15 30.35
N VAL A 505 15.13 -39.40 30.74
CA VAL A 505 15.63 -39.96 31.99
C VAL A 505 17.13 -40.15 31.78
N SER A 506 17.90 -39.13 32.17
CA SER A 506 19.34 -39.21 32.38
C SER A 506 19.63 -40.34 33.38
N LYS A 507 19.99 -41.52 32.87
CA LYS A 507 20.65 -42.54 33.67
C LYS A 507 22.08 -42.09 33.91
N LEU A 508 22.32 -41.62 35.13
CA LEU A 508 23.64 -41.59 35.74
C LEU A 508 24.24 -42.99 35.64
N THR A 509 25.22 -43.14 34.76
CA THR A 509 26.12 -44.29 34.72
C THR A 509 27.10 -44.13 35.87
N GLU A 510 26.86 -44.87 36.94
CA GLU A 510 27.87 -45.14 37.95
C GLU A 510 28.11 -46.66 37.97
N VAL A 511 29.38 -47.01 37.81
CA VAL A 511 29.99 -48.31 38.14
C VAL A 511 29.91 -49.41 37.08
N ASP A 512 30.72 -49.26 36.03
CA ASP A 512 31.55 -50.38 35.56
C ASP A 512 32.77 -50.46 36.47
N ARG A 513 32.68 -51.37 37.45
CA ARG A 513 33.82 -51.99 38.11
C ARG A 513 33.72 -53.47 37.81
N LEU A 514 34.58 -53.98 36.93
CA LEU A 514 35.56 -55.03 37.22
C LEU A 514 35.90 -55.87 35.97
N ASN A 515 37.21 -55.96 35.76
CA ASN A 515 37.98 -57.07 35.19
C ASN A 515 38.37 -57.02 33.71
N LEU A 516 39.68 -56.79 33.55
CA LEU A 516 40.62 -56.98 32.43
C LEU A 516 40.68 -55.89 31.35
#